data_AF-A0A956DXN1-F1
#
_entry.id   AF-A0A956DXN1-F1
#
_cell.length_a   1.000
_cell.length_b   1.000
_cell.length_c   1.000
_cell.angle_alpha   90.00
_cell.angle_beta   90.00
_cell.angle_gamma   90.00
#
_symmetry.space_group_name_H-M   'P 1'
#
loop_
_entity.id
_entity.type
_entity.pdbx_description
1 polymer ?
#
loop_
_entity_poly.entity_id
_entity_poly.type
_entity_poly.pdbx_seq_one_letter_code
_entity_poly.pdbx_strand_id
1 'polypeptide(L)'
;MASTLTYVAVAGDYLVKIAEEHGTTWQAIWGHPGNAEHRAKRGSPDVLYPGDVLQIPVADRPSEPPPPPLVEPPPPPAPPPPQPQPKGVDPTWPYGELPGPLAKSEPRWTCPTGICACADTGGEHEMVVHTVFLHDDMSRRMAGARCRVHGVGVHEAPAYAAADGSLAIELHALPKTLVVEWAAEDVPLAGPFPFRRTYTLAPDGTTDEVVRARLDNLGFARAATLWEKVESFQRTYGLPVDGEAASVLPVLAEFHDLASLPPLVEVPDAERPGQVTRRPDPPLAPDLRPPSQGCLAAVEELGPRDCHFSFVMFDGRERAPLAHASYVIDDGSAVVHYGTTDAQGNLEHGDVPGGDYFLRIGGITMTVPAIHKDESLRPLLAIPDA
;
A
#
# COMPACT_ATOMS: atom_id res chain seq x y z
N MET A 1 -26.44 -29.10 28.39
CA MET A 1 -26.28 -27.63 28.30
C MET A 1 -24.89 -27.40 27.73
N ALA A 2 -24.67 -26.42 26.86
CA ALA A 2 -23.33 -26.22 26.31
C ALA A 2 -22.30 -26.03 27.43
N SER A 3 -21.19 -26.77 27.36
CA SER A 3 -20.08 -26.64 28.30
C SER A 3 -19.48 -25.23 28.24
N THR A 4 -19.05 -24.69 29.39
CA THR A 4 -18.44 -23.35 29.45
C THR A 4 -16.98 -23.47 29.87
N LEU A 5 -16.08 -22.88 29.08
CA LEU A 5 -14.65 -22.79 29.37
C LEU A 5 -14.32 -21.37 29.84
N THR A 6 -13.54 -21.24 30.92
CA THR A 6 -12.95 -19.95 31.31
C THR A 6 -11.60 -19.78 30.61
N TYR A 7 -11.43 -18.69 29.88
CA TYR A 7 -10.22 -18.30 29.14
C TYR A 7 -9.68 -16.98 29.71
N VAL A 8 -8.38 -16.74 29.57
CA VAL A 8 -7.72 -15.48 29.96
C VAL A 8 -6.95 -14.96 28.76
N ALA A 9 -7.32 -13.78 28.28
CA ALA A 9 -6.72 -13.18 27.08
C ALA A 9 -5.23 -12.86 27.26
N VAL A 10 -4.46 -13.04 26.19
CA VAL A 10 -3.04 -12.66 26.10
C VAL A 10 -2.82 -11.57 25.04
N ALA A 11 -1.59 -11.10 24.87
CA ALA A 11 -1.26 -10.08 23.88
C ALA A 11 -1.42 -10.62 22.45
N GLY A 12 -2.14 -9.87 21.60
CA GLY A 12 -2.46 -10.29 20.23
C GLY A 12 -3.74 -11.11 20.08
N ASP A 13 -4.54 -11.26 21.15
CA ASP A 13 -5.86 -11.89 21.07
C ASP A 13 -6.96 -10.93 20.63
N TYR A 14 -7.93 -11.47 19.89
CA TYR A 14 -9.18 -10.82 19.52
C TYR A 14 -10.30 -11.87 19.45
N LEU A 15 -11.56 -11.48 19.66
CA LEU A 15 -12.65 -12.44 19.90
C LEU A 15 -12.91 -13.41 18.74
N VAL A 16 -12.58 -13.05 17.50
CA VAL A 16 -12.74 -13.93 16.32
C VAL A 16 -11.75 -15.11 16.38
N LYS A 17 -10.47 -14.83 16.62
CA LYS A 17 -9.42 -15.87 16.83
C LYS A 17 -9.81 -16.84 17.93
N ILE A 18 -10.19 -16.32 19.11
CA ILE A 18 -10.62 -17.13 20.26
C ILE A 18 -11.85 -17.98 19.91
N ALA A 19 -12.79 -17.45 19.11
CA ALA A 19 -13.97 -18.18 18.68
C ALA A 19 -13.63 -19.34 17.73
N GLU A 20 -12.71 -19.13 16.79
CA GLU A 20 -12.23 -20.18 15.87
C GLU A 20 -11.48 -21.29 16.62
N GLU A 21 -10.53 -20.94 17.50
CA GLU A 21 -9.78 -21.88 18.34
C GLU A 21 -10.68 -22.79 19.20
N HIS A 22 -11.83 -22.26 19.65
CA HIS A 22 -12.80 -22.99 20.48
C HIS A 22 -14.04 -23.50 19.74
N GLY A 23 -14.10 -23.39 18.41
CA GLY A 23 -15.20 -23.92 17.60
C GLY A 23 -16.57 -23.29 17.90
N THR A 24 -16.59 -21.98 18.15
CA THR A 24 -17.78 -21.19 18.52
C THR A 24 -17.84 -19.91 17.68
N THR A 25 -18.65 -18.91 18.04
CA THR A 25 -18.66 -17.59 17.36
C THR A 25 -18.32 -16.45 18.32
N TRP A 26 -17.74 -15.36 17.79
CA TRP A 26 -17.39 -14.20 18.61
C TRP A 26 -18.63 -13.56 19.25
N GLN A 27 -19.80 -13.62 18.59
CA GLN A 27 -21.07 -13.17 19.16
C GLN A 27 -21.53 -14.06 20.32
N ALA A 28 -21.27 -15.37 20.26
CA ALA A 28 -21.59 -16.30 21.33
C ALA A 28 -20.69 -16.09 22.56
N ILE A 29 -19.40 -15.79 22.36
CA ILE A 29 -18.49 -15.38 23.44
C ILE A 29 -18.93 -14.02 24.00
N TRP A 30 -19.00 -12.98 23.15
CA TRP A 30 -19.33 -11.62 23.60
C TRP A 30 -20.67 -11.57 24.33
N GLY A 31 -21.71 -12.20 23.77
CA GLY A 31 -23.06 -12.24 24.32
C GLY A 31 -23.25 -13.15 25.54
N HIS A 32 -22.26 -13.97 25.90
CA HIS A 32 -22.40 -14.94 27.00
C HIS A 32 -22.79 -14.26 28.33
N PRO A 33 -23.73 -14.81 29.14
CA PRO A 33 -24.16 -14.17 30.38
C PRO A 33 -23.01 -13.90 31.37
N GLY A 34 -22.05 -14.83 31.47
CA GLY A 34 -20.86 -14.69 32.31
C GLY A 34 -19.89 -13.58 31.90
N ASN A 35 -20.06 -12.98 30.70
CA ASN A 35 -19.21 -11.90 30.19
C ASN A 35 -19.86 -10.51 30.36
N ALA A 36 -20.98 -10.40 31.09
CA ALA A 36 -21.70 -9.14 31.27
C ALA A 36 -20.84 -8.02 31.87
N GLU A 37 -20.00 -8.32 32.86
CA GLU A 37 -19.07 -7.35 33.45
C GLU A 37 -17.98 -6.93 32.47
N HIS A 38 -17.44 -7.87 31.68
CA HIS A 38 -16.46 -7.57 30.64
C HIS A 38 -17.06 -6.68 29.53
N ARG A 39 -18.30 -6.95 29.09
CA ARG A 39 -19.03 -6.07 28.16
C ARG A 39 -19.18 -4.65 28.72
N ALA A 40 -19.58 -4.52 29.98
CA ALA A 40 -19.73 -3.21 30.65
C ALA A 40 -18.39 -2.48 30.83
N LYS A 41 -17.27 -3.22 31.00
CA LYS A 41 -15.90 -2.69 31.13
C LYS A 41 -15.31 -2.22 29.80
N ARG A 42 -15.68 -2.82 28.66
CA ARG A 42 -15.05 -2.59 27.35
C ARG A 42 -15.90 -1.83 26.33
N GLY A 43 -17.23 -1.94 26.40
CA GLY A 43 -18.16 -1.26 25.49
C GLY A 43 -18.23 -1.86 24.07
N SER A 44 -17.08 -2.11 23.43
CA SER A 44 -16.95 -2.77 22.12
C SER A 44 -16.39 -4.21 22.24
N PRO A 45 -16.85 -5.16 21.40
CA PRO A 45 -16.29 -6.51 21.30
C PRO A 45 -14.84 -6.54 20.77
N ASP A 46 -14.40 -5.49 20.09
CA ASP A 46 -13.09 -5.45 19.42
C ASP A 46 -11.95 -5.03 20.37
N VAL A 47 -12.30 -4.66 21.61
CA VAL A 47 -11.37 -4.10 22.62
C VAL A 47 -11.10 -5.12 23.74
N LEU A 48 -10.11 -5.98 23.50
CA LEU A 48 -9.63 -7.00 24.45
C LEU A 48 -8.23 -6.65 24.96
N TYR A 49 -7.96 -6.81 26.26
CA TYR A 49 -6.64 -6.58 26.85
C TYR A 49 -6.10 -7.86 27.52
N PRO A 50 -4.76 -8.04 27.58
CA PRO A 50 -4.15 -9.13 28.34
C PRO A 50 -4.64 -9.18 29.79
N GLY A 51 -5.02 -10.37 30.26
CA GLY A 51 -5.59 -10.59 31.60
C GLY A 51 -7.10 -10.38 31.71
N ASP A 52 -7.81 -9.97 30.65
CA ASP A 52 -9.28 -10.04 30.65
C ASP A 52 -9.76 -11.50 30.63
N VAL A 53 -10.72 -11.81 31.49
CA VAL A 53 -11.27 -13.17 31.65
C VAL A 53 -12.57 -13.30 30.86
N LEU A 54 -12.67 -14.34 30.04
CA LEU A 54 -13.83 -14.64 29.20
C LEU A 54 -14.40 -16.03 29.51
N GLN A 55 -15.72 -16.13 29.52
CA GLN A 55 -16.47 -17.38 29.53
C GLN A 55 -16.88 -17.71 28.09
N ILE A 56 -16.37 -18.84 27.58
CA ILE A 56 -16.55 -19.30 26.20
C ILE A 56 -17.58 -20.43 26.20
N PRO A 57 -18.71 -20.30 25.47
CA PRO A 57 -19.61 -21.42 25.25
C PRO A 57 -18.98 -22.38 24.23
N VAL A 58 -18.45 -23.48 24.75
CA VAL A 58 -17.93 -24.60 23.95
C VAL A 58 -19.12 -25.49 23.59
N ALA A 59 -19.38 -25.66 22.30
CA ALA A 59 -20.32 -26.67 21.86
C ALA A 59 -19.79 -28.05 22.29
N ASP A 60 -20.63 -28.86 22.94
CA ASP A 60 -20.29 -30.25 23.22
C ASP A 60 -20.12 -30.96 21.86
N ARG A 61 -18.88 -31.05 21.35
CA ARG A 61 -18.59 -31.71 20.07
C ARG A 61 -19.22 -33.11 20.14
N PRO A 62 -20.13 -33.47 19.21
CA PRO A 62 -20.54 -34.86 19.06
C PRO A 62 -19.28 -35.69 18.95
N SER A 63 -19.09 -36.64 19.88
CA SER A 63 -17.81 -37.33 20.08
C SER A 63 -17.32 -37.85 18.74
N GLU A 64 -16.23 -37.25 18.24
CA GLU A 64 -15.77 -37.45 16.87
C GLU A 64 -15.58 -38.96 16.65
N PRO A 65 -16.32 -39.58 15.70
CA PRO A 65 -16.26 -41.02 15.54
C PRO A 65 -14.80 -41.39 15.30
N PRO A 66 -14.27 -42.43 16.00
CA PRO A 66 -12.84 -42.69 16.03
C PRO A 66 -12.31 -42.73 14.59
N PRO A 67 -11.24 -41.97 14.28
CA PRO A 67 -10.85 -41.67 12.91
C PRO A 67 -10.76 -42.99 12.14
N PRO A 68 -11.40 -43.08 10.96
CA PRO A 68 -11.47 -44.33 10.21
C PRO A 68 -10.04 -44.85 10.04
N PRO A 69 -9.79 -46.14 10.35
CA PRO A 69 -8.44 -46.67 10.41
C PRO A 69 -7.71 -46.34 9.12
N LEU A 70 -6.55 -45.70 9.25
CA LEU A 70 -5.77 -45.15 8.12
C LEU A 70 -5.68 -46.20 7.01
N VAL A 71 -6.48 -46.01 5.97
CA VAL A 71 -6.39 -46.81 4.76
C VAL A 71 -5.06 -46.43 4.15
N GLU A 72 -4.08 -47.34 4.24
CA GLU A 72 -2.76 -47.13 3.64
C GLU A 72 -2.98 -46.70 2.19
N PRO A 73 -2.42 -45.54 1.76
CA PRO A 73 -2.63 -45.06 0.42
C PRO A 73 -2.17 -46.14 -0.55
N PRO A 74 -2.97 -46.48 -1.58
CA PRO A 74 -2.62 -47.57 -2.48
C PRO A 74 -1.22 -47.32 -3.05
N PRO A 75 -0.34 -48.35 -3.09
CA PRO A 75 1.06 -48.15 -3.47
C PRO A 75 1.12 -47.45 -4.81
N PRO A 76 1.97 -46.40 -4.95
CA PRO A 76 1.96 -45.55 -6.12
C PRO A 76 2.11 -46.41 -7.39
N PRO A 77 1.34 -46.13 -8.45
CA PRO A 77 1.35 -46.96 -9.65
C PRO A 77 2.77 -47.05 -10.18
N ALA A 78 3.22 -48.27 -10.47
CA ALA A 78 4.59 -48.53 -10.90
C ALA A 78 4.97 -47.57 -12.05
N PRO A 79 6.13 -46.89 -11.95
CA PRO A 79 6.51 -45.89 -12.95
C PRO A 79 6.54 -46.55 -14.35
N PRO A 80 6.02 -45.87 -15.39
CA PRO A 80 5.99 -46.44 -16.73
C PRO A 80 7.40 -46.83 -17.17
N PRO A 81 7.57 -47.94 -17.92
CA PRO A 81 8.88 -48.36 -18.38
C PRO A 81 9.56 -47.21 -19.13
N PRO A 82 10.85 -46.92 -18.84
CA PRO A 82 11.51 -45.72 -19.35
C PRO A 82 11.49 -45.75 -20.88
N GLN A 83 10.86 -44.74 -21.48
CA GLN A 83 10.90 -44.56 -22.93
C GLN A 83 12.37 -44.40 -23.36
N PRO A 84 12.78 -45.00 -24.49
CA PRO A 84 14.17 -44.95 -24.93
C PRO A 84 14.55 -43.51 -25.29
N GLN A 85 15.24 -42.83 -24.36
CA GLN A 85 15.66 -41.45 -24.56
C GLN A 85 16.61 -41.33 -25.76
N PRO A 86 16.41 -40.35 -26.66
CA PRO A 86 17.35 -40.07 -27.73
C PRO A 86 18.69 -39.61 -27.13
N LYS A 87 19.79 -40.25 -27.53
CA LYS A 87 21.13 -39.92 -27.05
C LYS A 87 21.56 -38.54 -27.55
N GLY A 88 21.45 -37.52 -26.70
CA GLY A 88 22.05 -36.20 -26.94
C GLY A 88 21.33 -35.01 -26.29
N VAL A 89 20.03 -35.14 -26.00
CA VAL A 89 19.20 -34.00 -25.55
C VAL A 89 19.27 -33.80 -24.04
N ASP A 90 19.37 -32.54 -23.59
CA ASP A 90 19.29 -32.17 -22.17
C ASP A 90 17.86 -32.42 -21.64
N PRO A 91 17.67 -33.20 -20.56
CA PRO A 91 16.35 -33.56 -20.06
C PRO A 91 15.58 -32.41 -19.36
N THR A 92 16.18 -31.22 -19.21
CA THR A 92 15.55 -30.07 -18.54
C THR A 92 14.81 -29.12 -19.49
N TRP A 93 15.00 -29.24 -20.81
CA TRP A 93 14.39 -28.33 -21.79
C TRP A 93 13.10 -28.92 -22.39
N PRO A 94 11.91 -28.32 -22.18
CA PRO A 94 10.62 -28.90 -22.59
C PRO A 94 10.30 -28.73 -24.09
N TYR A 95 11.19 -28.10 -24.86
CA TYR A 95 11.06 -27.90 -26.30
C TYR A 95 12.13 -28.73 -27.03
N GLY A 96 11.78 -29.35 -28.16
CA GLY A 96 12.74 -30.10 -28.96
C GLY A 96 13.84 -29.22 -29.55
N GLU A 97 14.94 -29.84 -30.01
CA GLU A 97 16.04 -29.15 -30.68
C GLU A 97 15.51 -28.27 -31.83
N LEU A 98 15.82 -26.97 -31.79
CA LEU A 98 15.43 -26.04 -32.84
C LEU A 98 16.17 -26.42 -34.14
N PRO A 99 15.45 -26.67 -35.26
CA PRO A 99 16.05 -27.24 -36.45
C PRO A 99 16.88 -26.21 -37.23
N GLY A 100 18.16 -26.11 -36.88
CA GLY A 100 19.17 -25.35 -37.62
C GLY A 100 20.02 -24.44 -36.72
N PRO A 101 21.17 -23.95 -37.21
CA PRO A 101 21.92 -22.93 -36.50
C PRO A 101 21.05 -21.67 -36.38
N LEU A 102 20.84 -21.18 -35.16
CA LEU A 102 20.22 -19.88 -34.91
C LEU A 102 21.06 -18.81 -35.63
N ALA A 103 20.52 -18.30 -36.75
CA ALA A 103 21.16 -17.24 -37.49
C ALA A 103 21.29 -16.01 -36.57
N LYS A 104 22.49 -15.45 -36.48
CA LYS A 104 22.74 -14.16 -35.79
C LYS A 104 22.17 -13.00 -36.60
N SER A 105 20.85 -13.00 -36.83
CA SER A 105 20.13 -11.82 -37.27
C SER A 105 20.02 -10.87 -36.09
N GLU A 106 20.60 -9.68 -36.22
CA GLU A 106 20.41 -8.59 -35.27
C GLU A 106 18.89 -8.34 -35.07
N PRO A 107 18.44 -8.04 -33.84
CA PRO A 107 17.02 -7.84 -33.57
C PRO A 107 16.50 -6.64 -34.38
N ARG A 108 15.62 -6.91 -35.35
CA ARG A 108 15.04 -5.90 -36.26
C ARG A 108 14.03 -4.96 -35.60
N TRP A 109 13.87 -5.03 -34.28
CA TRP A 109 12.97 -4.19 -33.50
C TRP A 109 13.79 -3.27 -32.61
N THR A 110 13.69 -1.97 -32.85
CA THR A 110 14.21 -0.94 -31.96
C THR A 110 13.27 -0.80 -30.77
N CYS A 111 13.77 -0.92 -29.54
CA CYS A 111 12.96 -0.67 -28.35
C CYS A 111 12.50 0.80 -28.35
N PRO A 112 11.19 1.10 -28.39
CA PRO A 112 10.69 2.48 -28.62
C PRO A 112 10.94 3.43 -27.44
N THR A 113 11.31 2.89 -26.27
CA THR A 113 11.56 3.65 -25.03
C THR A 113 12.99 3.50 -24.51
N GLY A 114 13.78 2.57 -25.04
CA GLY A 114 15.09 2.20 -24.47
C GLY A 114 15.02 1.46 -23.11
N ILE A 115 13.82 1.11 -22.62
CA ILE A 115 13.60 0.56 -21.27
C ILE A 115 13.76 -0.97 -21.19
N CYS A 116 13.74 -1.69 -22.31
CA CYS A 116 13.84 -3.16 -22.25
C CYS A 116 15.26 -3.64 -21.89
N ALA A 117 15.33 -4.66 -21.04
CA ALA A 117 16.59 -5.37 -20.72
C ALA A 117 17.23 -6.09 -21.93
N CYS A 118 16.59 -6.03 -23.10
CA CYS A 118 17.13 -6.45 -24.39
C CYS A 118 18.01 -5.39 -25.09
N ALA A 119 18.09 -4.16 -24.57
CA ALA A 119 19.01 -3.15 -25.05
C ALA A 119 20.43 -3.40 -24.50
N ASP A 120 21.12 -4.41 -25.06
CA ASP A 120 22.53 -4.73 -24.79
C ASP A 120 23.43 -3.63 -25.38
N THR A 121 23.41 -2.48 -24.70
CA THR A 121 24.15 -1.26 -25.01
C THR A 121 25.60 -1.46 -24.57
N GLY A 122 26.35 -2.21 -25.37
CA GLY A 122 27.73 -2.67 -25.09
C GLY A 122 28.82 -1.59 -25.03
N GLY A 123 28.54 -0.45 -24.41
CA GLY A 123 29.55 0.38 -23.76
C GLY A 123 29.69 -0.04 -22.29
N GLU A 124 30.86 0.21 -21.71
CA GLU A 124 31.03 0.16 -20.25
C GLU A 124 30.24 1.35 -19.67
N HIS A 125 29.09 1.09 -19.06
CA HIS A 125 28.38 2.14 -18.32
C HIS A 125 29.03 2.35 -16.95
N GLU A 126 29.12 3.61 -16.53
CA GLU A 126 29.67 3.97 -15.23
C GLU A 126 28.68 3.59 -14.12
N MET A 127 29.02 2.59 -13.33
CA MET A 127 28.24 2.16 -12.17
C MET A 127 28.15 3.27 -11.13
N VAL A 128 26.98 3.88 -10.98
CA VAL A 128 26.73 4.94 -9.99
C VAL A 128 26.06 4.37 -8.75
N VAL A 129 26.66 4.60 -7.58
CA VAL A 129 26.04 4.31 -6.28
C VAL A 129 25.21 5.52 -5.86
N HIS A 130 23.90 5.37 -5.77
CA HIS A 130 23.01 6.41 -5.25
C HIS A 130 22.51 6.02 -3.86
N THR A 131 22.49 6.96 -2.90
CA THR A 131 22.07 6.66 -1.52
C THR A 131 20.78 7.39 -1.19
N VAL A 132 19.72 6.64 -0.84
CA VAL A 132 18.46 7.18 -0.35
C VAL A 132 18.32 6.91 1.15
N PHE A 133 17.46 7.67 1.85
CA PHE A 133 17.30 7.59 3.30
C PHE A 133 15.86 7.29 3.66
N LEU A 134 15.64 6.15 4.32
CA LEU A 134 14.31 5.63 4.62
C LEU A 134 13.80 6.20 5.94
N HIS A 135 12.58 6.74 5.90
CA HIS A 135 11.97 7.43 7.02
C HIS A 135 10.55 6.89 7.27
N ASP A 136 10.08 6.98 8.51
CA ASP A 136 8.67 6.70 8.85
C ASP A 136 7.77 7.92 8.63
N ASP A 137 6.50 7.80 8.99
CA ASP A 137 5.48 8.86 8.96
C ASP A 137 5.85 10.05 9.88
N MET A 138 6.56 9.77 10.97
CA MET A 138 7.11 10.76 11.90
C MET A 138 8.47 11.35 11.44
N SER A 139 8.90 11.08 10.20
CA SER A 139 10.17 11.54 9.62
C SER A 139 11.43 11.09 10.40
N ARG A 140 11.37 9.95 11.10
CA ARG A 140 12.50 9.33 11.79
C ARG A 140 13.19 8.32 10.87
N ARG A 141 14.52 8.34 10.82
CA ARG A 141 15.34 7.38 10.04
C ARG A 141 15.07 5.95 10.51
N MET A 142 14.73 5.06 9.58
CA MET A 142 14.41 3.66 9.87
C MET A 142 15.63 2.76 9.66
N ALA A 143 16.47 2.67 10.69
CA ALA A 143 17.59 1.72 10.72
C ALA A 143 17.11 0.27 10.56
N GLY A 144 17.82 -0.54 9.77
CA GLY A 144 17.45 -1.95 9.54
C GLY A 144 16.17 -2.17 8.74
N ALA A 145 15.52 -1.11 8.23
CA ALA A 145 14.26 -1.20 7.51
C ALA A 145 14.34 -2.15 6.31
N ARG A 146 13.48 -3.17 6.28
CA ARG A 146 13.35 -4.07 5.15
C ARG A 146 12.85 -3.29 3.94
N CYS A 147 13.52 -3.41 2.80
CA CYS A 147 13.24 -2.61 1.62
C CYS A 147 13.21 -3.44 0.33
N ARG A 148 12.49 -2.91 -0.66
CA ARG A 148 12.50 -3.35 -2.06
C ARG A 148 12.65 -2.13 -2.95
N VAL A 149 13.50 -2.25 -3.97
CA VAL A 149 13.76 -1.21 -4.95
C VAL A 149 13.26 -1.67 -6.31
N HIS A 150 12.57 -0.77 -7.03
CA HIS A 150 12.11 -0.97 -8.41
C HIS A 150 12.61 0.16 -9.29
N GLY A 151 13.29 -0.16 -10.39
CA GLY A 151 13.77 0.84 -11.34
C GLY A 151 14.49 0.18 -12.52
N VAL A 152 14.63 0.93 -13.62
CA VAL A 152 15.45 0.52 -14.76
C VAL A 152 16.92 0.68 -14.39
N GLY A 153 17.77 -0.30 -14.73
CA GLY A 153 19.22 -0.23 -14.47
C GLY A 153 19.65 -0.51 -13.03
N VAL A 154 18.73 -0.83 -12.10
CA VAL A 154 19.08 -1.29 -10.75
C VAL A 154 19.84 -2.61 -10.85
N HIS A 155 21.11 -2.63 -10.41
CA HIS A 155 21.94 -3.83 -10.43
C HIS A 155 21.63 -4.73 -9.25
N GLU A 156 21.86 -4.18 -8.06
CA GLU A 156 21.63 -4.79 -6.77
C GLU A 156 21.16 -3.69 -5.82
N ALA A 157 20.23 -4.05 -4.94
CA ALA A 157 19.74 -3.19 -3.88
C ALA A 157 19.68 -4.02 -2.60
N PRO A 158 20.22 -3.53 -1.47
CA PRO A 158 20.11 -4.22 -0.19
C PRO A 158 18.66 -4.53 0.17
N ALA A 159 18.41 -5.71 0.73
CA ALA A 159 17.11 -6.09 1.26
C ALA A 159 16.75 -5.37 2.57
N TYR A 160 17.73 -4.68 3.18
CA TYR A 160 17.61 -3.94 4.43
C TYR A 160 18.45 -2.66 4.38
N ALA A 161 17.94 -1.58 4.98
CA ALA A 161 18.68 -0.34 5.20
C ALA A 161 19.79 -0.50 6.24
N ALA A 162 20.82 0.35 6.17
CA ALA A 162 21.92 0.37 7.11
C ALA A 162 21.49 0.88 8.51
N ALA A 163 22.43 0.85 9.47
CA ALA A 163 22.18 1.24 10.86
C ALA A 163 21.82 2.74 11.06
N ASP A 164 21.98 3.58 10.04
CA ASP A 164 21.57 4.99 10.04
C ASP A 164 20.30 5.26 9.19
N GLY A 165 19.68 4.22 8.63
CA GLY A 165 18.53 4.32 7.71
C GLY A 165 18.89 4.62 6.26
N SER A 166 20.18 4.63 5.89
CA SER A 166 20.61 4.75 4.50
C SER A 166 20.38 3.46 3.71
N LEU A 167 20.13 3.61 2.41
CA LEU A 167 20.06 2.53 1.43
C LEU A 167 20.88 2.94 0.21
N ALA A 168 22.08 2.37 0.09
CA ALA A 168 22.91 2.47 -1.11
C ALA A 168 22.36 1.55 -2.20
N ILE A 169 22.16 2.08 -3.40
CA ILE A 169 21.59 1.38 -4.55
C ILE A 169 22.59 1.46 -5.70
N GLU A 170 22.97 0.32 -6.27
CA GLU A 170 23.87 0.28 -7.42
C GLU A 170 23.11 0.34 -8.74
N LEU A 171 23.52 1.26 -9.62
CA LEU A 171 22.81 1.62 -10.84
C LEU A 171 23.75 1.57 -12.04
N HIS A 172 23.43 0.74 -13.03
CA HIS A 172 24.16 0.66 -14.31
C HIS A 172 24.08 1.95 -15.12
N ALA A 173 22.96 2.66 -15.01
CA ALA A 173 22.79 4.02 -15.50
C ALA A 173 21.83 4.73 -14.55
N LEU A 174 21.87 6.06 -14.45
CA LEU A 174 20.96 6.83 -13.60
C LEU A 174 19.55 6.85 -14.20
N PRO A 175 18.54 6.11 -13.67
CA PRO A 175 17.17 6.29 -14.10
C PRO A 175 16.64 7.64 -13.59
N LYS A 176 15.79 8.30 -14.38
CA LYS A 176 15.12 9.55 -13.96
C LYS A 176 14.24 9.36 -12.72
N THR A 177 13.72 8.16 -12.49
CA THR A 177 12.91 7.80 -11.32
C THR A 177 13.17 6.37 -10.85
N LEU A 178 13.06 6.16 -9.54
CA LEU A 178 13.20 4.87 -8.86
C LEU A 178 12.18 4.78 -7.72
N VAL A 179 11.51 3.64 -7.56
CA VAL A 179 10.49 3.44 -6.51
C VAL A 179 11.08 2.58 -5.41
N VAL A 180 11.05 3.07 -4.17
CA VAL A 180 11.39 2.26 -2.99
C VAL A 180 10.12 1.97 -2.21
N GLU A 181 9.98 0.71 -1.80
CA GLU A 181 9.01 0.21 -0.84
C GLU A 181 9.75 -0.22 0.43
N TRP A 182 9.29 0.15 1.62
CA TRP A 182 9.96 -0.24 2.88
C TRP A 182 9.01 -0.45 4.06
N ALA A 183 9.55 -1.14 5.07
CA ALA A 183 8.89 -1.53 6.31
C ALA A 183 9.91 -1.52 7.46
N ALA A 184 9.46 -1.43 8.71
CA ALA A 184 10.33 -1.66 9.87
C ALA A 184 10.81 -3.13 9.91
N GLU A 185 11.93 -3.38 10.58
CA GLU A 185 12.59 -4.70 10.65
C GLU A 185 11.69 -5.78 11.30
N ASP A 186 10.80 -5.37 12.22
CA ASP A 186 9.86 -6.23 12.93
C ASP A 186 8.58 -6.57 12.13
N VAL A 187 8.33 -5.91 10.99
CA VAL A 187 7.17 -6.18 10.13
C VAL A 187 7.34 -7.55 9.45
N PRO A 188 6.40 -8.51 9.65
CA PRO A 188 6.53 -9.87 9.13
C PRO A 188 6.83 -9.94 7.62
N LEU A 189 7.71 -10.85 7.22
CA LEU A 189 8.20 -10.98 5.84
C LEU A 189 7.09 -11.12 4.77
N ALA A 190 5.98 -11.77 5.12
CA ALA A 190 4.82 -11.95 4.24
C ALA A 190 3.87 -10.73 4.18
N GLY A 191 4.07 -9.73 5.04
CA GLY A 191 3.28 -8.51 5.06
C GLY A 191 3.68 -7.51 3.97
N PRO A 192 2.76 -6.62 3.56
CA PRO A 192 3.04 -5.55 2.61
C PRO A 192 4.07 -4.57 3.18
N PHE A 193 4.70 -3.79 2.30
CA PHE A 193 5.49 -2.64 2.68
C PHE A 193 4.55 -1.44 2.92
N PRO A 194 4.40 -0.92 4.15
CA PRO A 194 3.49 0.18 4.44
C PRO A 194 3.98 1.52 3.90
N PHE A 195 5.29 1.67 3.67
CA PHE A 195 5.88 2.88 3.09
C PHE A 195 6.28 2.66 1.63
N ARG A 196 5.99 3.63 0.78
CA ARG A 196 6.37 3.65 -0.64
C ARG A 196 6.63 5.10 -1.09
N ARG A 197 7.74 5.34 -1.79
CA ARG A 197 8.07 6.65 -2.38
C ARG A 197 8.79 6.47 -3.72
N THR A 198 8.46 7.33 -4.68
CA THR A 198 9.22 7.52 -5.91
C THR A 198 10.27 8.59 -5.67
N TYR A 199 11.52 8.30 -6.02
CA TYR A 199 12.67 9.21 -5.93
C TYR A 199 13.16 9.57 -7.33
N THR A 200 13.44 10.85 -7.57
CA THR A 200 14.15 11.34 -8.77
C THR A 200 15.63 11.46 -8.47
N LEU A 201 16.46 10.61 -9.07
CA LEU A 201 17.85 10.38 -8.63
C LEU A 201 18.87 11.36 -9.21
N ALA A 202 18.60 11.85 -10.42
CA ALA A 202 19.43 12.81 -11.13
C ALA A 202 18.52 13.79 -11.88
N PRO A 203 18.00 14.83 -11.18
CA PRO A 203 17.19 15.84 -11.84
C PRO A 203 18.06 16.69 -12.77
N ASP A 204 17.90 16.47 -14.07
CA ASP A 204 18.36 17.33 -15.15
C ASP A 204 17.32 18.43 -15.47
N GLY A 205 17.78 19.58 -15.94
CA GLY A 205 16.91 20.69 -16.36
C GLY A 205 17.18 22.00 -15.63
N THR A 206 16.11 22.75 -15.36
CA THR A 206 16.14 24.06 -14.70
C THR A 206 16.30 23.95 -13.18
N THR A 207 16.70 25.05 -12.53
CA THR A 207 16.73 25.17 -11.06
C THR A 207 15.41 24.76 -10.42
N ASP A 208 14.28 25.17 -11.01
CA ASP A 208 12.94 24.86 -10.53
C ASP A 208 12.63 23.36 -10.56
N GLU A 209 13.08 22.65 -11.59
CA GLU A 209 12.91 21.20 -11.72
C GLU A 209 13.79 20.44 -10.72
N VAL A 210 15.04 20.87 -10.52
CA VAL A 210 15.95 20.34 -9.50
C VAL A 210 15.40 20.52 -8.09
N VAL A 211 14.91 21.73 -7.77
CA VAL A 211 14.35 22.06 -6.46
C VAL A 211 13.05 21.30 -6.22
N ARG A 212 12.16 21.21 -7.23
CA ARG A 212 10.93 20.39 -7.15
C ARG A 212 11.25 18.92 -6.88
N ALA A 213 12.15 18.32 -7.65
CA ALA A 213 12.54 16.92 -7.49
C ALA A 213 13.11 16.62 -6.09
N ARG A 214 14.01 17.47 -5.58
CA ARG A 214 14.54 17.32 -4.22
C ARG A 214 13.45 17.47 -3.16
N LEU A 215 12.61 18.50 -3.24
CA LEU A 215 11.50 18.70 -2.30
C LEU A 215 10.53 17.50 -2.28
N ASP A 216 10.27 16.91 -3.45
CA ASP A 216 9.37 15.76 -3.58
C ASP A 216 10.01 14.48 -3.00
N ASN A 217 11.30 14.25 -3.26
CA ASN A 217 12.09 13.20 -2.61
C ASN A 217 12.14 13.35 -1.08
N LEU A 218 12.15 14.58 -0.56
CA LEU A 218 12.08 14.90 0.87
C LEU A 218 10.65 14.85 1.46
N GLY A 219 9.61 14.64 0.65
CA GLY A 219 8.23 14.47 1.10
C GLY A 219 7.34 15.72 1.03
N PHE A 220 7.85 16.85 0.53
CA PHE A 220 7.10 18.11 0.35
C PHE A 220 6.17 18.08 -0.89
N ALA A 221 6.02 16.92 -1.53
CA ALA A 221 5.23 16.71 -2.75
C ALA A 221 3.75 17.11 -2.68
N ARG A 222 3.18 17.29 -1.48
CA ARG A 222 1.75 17.61 -1.25
C ARG A 222 1.31 19.01 -1.68
N ALA A 223 2.22 19.97 -1.84
CA ALA A 223 1.89 21.32 -2.28
C ALA A 223 1.77 21.38 -3.82
N ALA A 224 0.85 22.19 -4.35
CA ALA A 224 0.54 22.20 -5.78
C ALA A 224 1.60 22.96 -6.61
N THR A 225 2.06 24.10 -6.10
CA THR A 225 3.05 24.97 -6.75
C THR A 225 4.44 24.78 -6.15
N LEU A 226 5.48 25.11 -6.91
CA LEU A 226 6.85 25.09 -6.41
C LEU A 226 7.05 26.06 -5.24
N TRP A 227 6.44 27.24 -5.33
CA TRP A 227 6.43 28.25 -4.27
C TRP A 227 5.95 27.68 -2.93
N GLU A 228 4.79 27.01 -2.91
CA GLU A 228 4.24 26.41 -1.70
C GLU A 228 5.14 25.27 -1.15
N LYS A 229 5.81 24.51 -2.03
CA LYS A 229 6.78 23.49 -1.60
C LYS A 229 8.00 24.12 -0.93
N VAL A 230 8.54 25.20 -1.52
CA VAL A 230 9.67 25.98 -0.98
C VAL A 230 9.30 26.66 0.34
N GLU A 231 8.17 27.36 0.39
CA GLU A 231 7.67 28.01 1.60
C GLU A 231 7.39 26.99 2.74
N SER A 232 6.79 25.84 2.41
CA SER A 232 6.55 24.77 3.39
C SER A 232 7.86 24.23 3.96
N PHE A 233 8.87 23.98 3.10
CA PHE A 233 10.21 23.58 3.51
C PHE A 233 10.89 24.65 4.38
N GLN A 234 10.85 25.92 3.97
CA GLN A 234 11.45 27.04 4.72
C GLN A 234 10.85 27.15 6.13
N ARG A 235 9.51 27.14 6.23
CA ARG A 235 8.78 27.15 7.51
C ARG A 235 9.13 25.93 8.38
N THR A 236 9.25 24.75 7.78
CA THR A 236 9.51 23.48 8.48
C THR A 236 10.91 23.44 9.12
N TYR A 237 11.91 24.05 8.47
CA TYR A 237 13.29 24.08 8.95
C TYR A 237 13.73 25.44 9.53
N GLY A 238 12.80 26.35 9.81
CA GLY A 238 13.08 27.65 10.43
C GLY A 238 13.91 28.60 9.56
N LEU A 239 13.93 28.39 8.24
CA LEU A 239 14.63 29.23 7.29
C LEU A 239 13.85 30.54 7.01
N PRO A 240 14.49 31.59 6.50
CA PRO A 240 13.79 32.76 5.97
C PRO A 240 12.77 32.32 4.91
N VAL A 241 11.52 32.76 5.04
CA VAL A 241 10.45 32.43 4.10
C VAL A 241 10.44 33.48 2.98
N ASP A 242 10.98 33.10 1.83
CA ASP A 242 10.98 33.91 0.61
C ASP A 242 10.35 33.22 -0.61
N GLY A 243 10.04 31.92 -0.53
CA GLY A 243 9.41 31.13 -1.60
C GLY A 243 10.28 30.88 -2.85
N GLU A 244 11.50 31.42 -2.89
CA GLU A 244 12.37 31.40 -4.07
C GLU A 244 13.16 30.08 -4.17
N ALA A 245 13.01 29.35 -5.29
CA ALA A 245 13.68 28.07 -5.49
C ALA A 245 15.22 28.17 -5.35
N ALA A 246 15.80 29.30 -5.76
CA ALA A 246 17.23 29.56 -5.68
C ALA A 246 17.75 29.77 -4.24
N SER A 247 16.92 30.22 -3.28
CA SER A 247 17.35 30.47 -1.90
C SER A 247 17.56 29.16 -1.13
N VAL A 248 16.70 28.17 -1.39
CA VAL A 248 16.76 26.85 -0.74
C VAL A 248 17.68 25.85 -1.43
N LEU A 249 18.05 26.03 -2.70
CA LEU A 249 18.86 25.07 -3.47
C LEU A 249 20.14 24.59 -2.75
N PRO A 250 20.94 25.44 -2.08
CA PRO A 250 22.14 24.99 -1.37
C PRO A 250 21.82 24.10 -0.17
N VAL A 251 20.80 24.48 0.63
CA VAL A 251 20.35 23.72 1.80
C VAL A 251 19.73 22.40 1.36
N LEU A 252 18.96 22.40 0.27
CA LEU A 252 18.42 21.18 -0.33
C LEU A 252 19.51 20.26 -0.88
N ALA A 253 20.61 20.77 -1.42
CA ALA A 253 21.75 19.94 -1.82
C ALA A 253 22.38 19.25 -0.59
N GLU A 254 22.57 19.99 0.50
CA GLU A 254 23.11 19.43 1.76
C GLU A 254 22.17 18.37 2.35
N PHE A 255 20.88 18.70 2.46
CA PHE A 255 19.85 17.84 3.07
C PHE A 255 19.56 16.60 2.25
N HIS A 256 19.52 16.71 0.92
CA HIS A 256 19.19 15.62 0.01
C HIS A 256 20.42 14.78 -0.36
N ASP A 257 21.50 15.42 -0.84
CA ASP A 257 22.64 14.73 -1.44
C ASP A 257 23.68 14.30 -0.38
N LEU A 258 23.81 15.06 0.72
CA LEU A 258 24.70 14.73 1.85
C LEU A 258 23.94 14.17 3.07
N ALA A 259 22.62 14.03 2.96
CA ALA A 259 21.72 13.51 3.99
C ALA A 259 21.79 14.22 5.35
N SER A 260 22.21 15.49 5.38
CA SER A 260 22.42 16.27 6.61
C SER A 260 21.15 16.73 7.32
N LEU A 261 19.98 16.27 6.86
CA LEU A 261 18.65 16.54 7.41
C LEU A 261 18.64 16.52 8.95
N PRO A 262 18.45 17.68 9.60
CA PRO A 262 18.20 17.72 11.02
C PRO A 262 16.82 17.08 11.29
N PRO A 263 16.64 16.37 12.42
CA PRO A 263 15.32 15.90 12.81
C PRO A 263 14.36 17.08 12.92
N LEU A 264 13.11 16.88 12.49
CA LEU A 264 12.07 17.91 12.59
C LEU A 264 11.98 18.42 14.03
N VAL A 265 12.13 19.73 14.22
CA VAL A 265 11.94 20.34 15.54
C VAL A 265 10.46 20.25 15.87
N GLU A 266 10.12 19.52 16.94
CA GLU A 266 8.75 19.44 17.45
C GLU A 266 8.29 20.82 17.94
N VAL A 267 7.68 21.60 17.04
CA VAL A 267 6.97 22.83 17.39
C VAL A 267 5.84 22.45 18.35
N PRO A 268 5.85 22.93 19.61
CA PRO A 268 4.87 22.50 20.61
C PRO A 268 3.44 22.78 20.15
N ASP A 269 2.52 21.83 20.37
CA ASP A 269 1.12 21.91 19.91
C ASP A 269 0.39 23.20 20.33
N ALA A 270 0.83 23.84 21.42
CA ALA A 270 0.31 25.11 21.91
C ALA A 270 0.38 26.27 20.88
N GLU A 271 1.23 26.18 19.84
CA GLU A 271 1.38 27.20 18.80
C GLU A 271 0.64 26.87 17.49
N ARG A 272 -0.04 25.73 17.38
CA ARG A 272 -0.77 25.31 16.16
C ARG A 272 -2.17 25.95 16.09
N PRO A 273 -2.47 26.86 15.13
CA PRO A 273 -3.76 27.54 15.09
C PRO A 273 -4.85 26.72 14.38
N GLY A 274 -6.02 26.54 15.03
CA GLY A 274 -7.30 26.41 14.29
C GLY A 274 -8.07 25.07 14.33
N GLN A 275 -7.90 24.21 15.34
CA GLN A 275 -8.71 22.98 15.44
C GLN A 275 -10.14 23.26 15.98
N VAL A 276 -11.18 22.69 15.34
CA VAL A 276 -12.61 22.97 15.62
C VAL A 276 -13.40 21.68 15.90
N THR A 277 -14.20 21.67 16.97
CA THR A 277 -14.97 20.51 17.44
C THR A 277 -16.36 20.36 16.79
N ARG A 278 -16.75 19.15 16.37
CA ARG A 278 -18.08 18.82 15.80
C ARG A 278 -19.12 18.37 16.86
N ARG A 279 -20.38 18.24 16.43
CA ARG A 279 -21.53 17.64 17.16
C ARG A 279 -22.02 16.34 16.48
N PRO A 280 -22.73 15.44 17.19
CA PRO A 280 -23.26 14.17 16.66
C PRO A 280 -24.72 14.26 16.17
N ASP A 281 -25.15 13.26 15.40
CA ASP A 281 -26.49 13.11 14.79
C ASP A 281 -27.13 11.70 15.04
N PRO A 282 -28.44 11.49 14.75
CA PRO A 282 -29.24 10.32 15.20
C PRO A 282 -29.34 9.12 14.21
N PRO A 283 -29.93 7.95 14.60
CA PRO A 283 -29.60 6.63 14.01
C PRO A 283 -30.52 6.07 12.88
N LEU A 284 -30.02 5.00 12.23
CA LEU A 284 -30.54 4.34 11.01
C LEU A 284 -31.62 3.22 11.23
N ALA A 285 -32.17 2.73 10.10
CA ALA A 285 -32.90 1.47 9.94
C ALA A 285 -32.42 0.70 8.66
N PRO A 286 -32.62 -0.64 8.49
CA PRO A 286 -31.57 -1.48 7.88
C PRO A 286 -31.93 -2.48 6.72
N ASP A 287 -30.85 -3.04 6.15
CA ASP A 287 -30.65 -4.34 5.43
C ASP A 287 -31.17 -4.55 4.00
N LEU A 288 -30.27 -5.01 3.08
CA LEU A 288 -30.43 -6.26 2.27
C LEU A 288 -29.21 -6.60 1.35
N ARG A 289 -28.33 -7.48 1.84
CA ARG A 289 -27.51 -8.59 1.24
C ARG A 289 -26.90 -8.55 -0.22
N PRO A 290 -25.67 -9.09 -0.43
CA PRO A 290 -24.91 -9.14 -1.71
C PRO A 290 -25.00 -10.51 -2.45
N PRO A 291 -24.47 -10.70 -3.70
CA PRO A 291 -23.03 -10.84 -4.07
C PRO A 291 -22.67 -10.08 -5.39
N SER A 292 -21.52 -10.15 -6.10
CA SER A 292 -20.32 -11.05 -6.14
C SER A 292 -19.05 -10.30 -6.66
N GLN A 293 -17.95 -10.99 -7.05
CA GLN A 293 -16.71 -10.41 -7.65
C GLN A 293 -16.40 -10.93 -9.09
N GLY A 294 -15.64 -10.17 -9.90
CA GLY A 294 -15.01 -10.71 -11.13
C GLY A 294 -14.25 -9.74 -12.07
N CYS A 295 -12.94 -9.58 -11.84
CA CYS A 295 -11.88 -9.15 -12.81
C CYS A 295 -11.86 -7.74 -13.44
N LEU A 296 -10.64 -7.29 -13.79
CA LEU A 296 -10.27 -6.05 -14.50
C LEU A 296 -9.41 -6.40 -15.73
N ALA A 297 -9.56 -5.70 -16.87
CA ALA A 297 -8.50 -5.55 -17.88
C ALA A 297 -8.83 -4.51 -19.00
N ALA A 298 -7.91 -3.55 -19.19
CA ALA A 298 -7.65 -2.78 -20.42
C ALA A 298 -8.76 -1.88 -21.01
N VAL A 299 -8.61 -0.56 -20.83
CA VAL A 299 -9.27 0.49 -21.63
C VAL A 299 -8.24 1.58 -21.99
N GLU A 300 -7.78 1.60 -23.25
CA GLU A 300 -6.91 2.67 -23.78
C GLU A 300 -7.15 2.87 -25.30
N GLU A 301 -8.32 3.41 -25.67
CA GLU A 301 -8.66 4.10 -26.94
C GLU A 301 -10.18 4.37 -26.99
N LEU A 302 -10.69 5.23 -26.09
CA LEU A 302 -12.10 5.68 -26.12
C LEU A 302 -12.19 7.20 -26.23
N GLY A 303 -13.27 7.67 -26.86
CA GLY A 303 -13.48 9.07 -27.21
C GLY A 303 -13.75 9.99 -26.02
N PRO A 304 -13.88 11.31 -26.26
CA PRO A 304 -14.07 12.27 -25.19
C PRO A 304 -15.43 12.10 -24.49
N ARG A 305 -15.36 11.62 -23.23
CA ARG A 305 -16.39 11.64 -22.18
C ARG A 305 -17.47 10.55 -22.28
N ASP A 306 -17.21 9.43 -21.60
CA ASP A 306 -18.27 8.64 -20.94
C ASP A 306 -17.71 7.92 -19.69
N CYS A 307 -16.87 8.61 -18.90
CA CYS A 307 -16.40 8.11 -17.61
C CYS A 307 -17.25 8.67 -16.45
N HIS A 308 -17.18 7.98 -15.32
CA HIS A 308 -17.88 8.30 -14.07
C HIS A 308 -17.05 7.86 -12.85
N PHE A 309 -17.36 8.43 -11.69
CA PHE A 309 -16.95 7.92 -10.39
C PHE A 309 -18.12 7.15 -9.77
N SER A 310 -17.85 5.94 -9.27
CA SER A 310 -18.80 5.16 -8.48
C SER A 310 -18.04 4.40 -7.38
N PHE A 311 -17.89 5.05 -6.23
CA PHE A 311 -17.17 4.51 -5.07
C PHE A 311 -18.14 4.21 -3.94
N VAL A 312 -17.86 3.16 -3.16
CA VAL A 312 -18.52 2.95 -1.86
C VAL A 312 -17.46 3.05 -0.76
N MET A 313 -17.59 4.10 0.07
CA MET A 313 -16.66 4.43 1.14
C MET A 313 -17.01 3.69 2.42
N PHE A 314 -16.01 3.14 3.10
CA PHE A 314 -16.14 2.51 4.42
C PHE A 314 -15.07 3.04 5.37
N ASP A 315 -15.40 3.15 6.66
CA ASP A 315 -14.37 3.22 7.71
C ASP A 315 -13.62 1.89 7.76
N GLY A 316 -12.29 1.93 7.66
CA GLY A 316 -11.42 0.76 7.75
C GLY A 316 -11.43 0.10 9.14
N ARG A 317 -11.82 0.81 10.20
CA ARG A 317 -11.94 0.28 11.57
C ARG A 317 -13.28 -0.43 11.77
N GLU A 318 -14.40 0.30 11.72
CA GLU A 318 -15.73 -0.26 11.99
C GLU A 318 -16.28 -1.11 10.84
N ARG A 319 -15.73 -0.98 9.62
CA ARG A 319 -16.30 -1.51 8.36
C ARG A 319 -17.73 -1.03 8.09
N ALA A 320 -18.14 0.03 8.77
CA ALA A 320 -19.38 0.74 8.52
C ALA A 320 -19.25 1.60 7.25
N PRO A 321 -20.32 1.78 6.45
CA PRO A 321 -20.30 2.72 5.35
C PRO A 321 -20.06 4.14 5.88
N LEU A 322 -19.13 4.86 5.27
CA LEU A 322 -18.69 6.18 5.72
C LEU A 322 -19.69 7.25 5.28
N ALA A 323 -20.84 7.27 5.96
CA ALA A 323 -22.02 8.05 5.58
C ALA A 323 -21.88 9.56 5.83
N HIS A 324 -22.42 10.37 4.93
CA HIS A 324 -22.45 11.85 4.99
C HIS A 324 -21.08 12.54 5.15
N ALA A 325 -19.99 11.82 4.89
CA ALA A 325 -18.64 12.32 4.96
C ALA A 325 -18.34 13.24 3.76
N SER A 326 -17.80 14.42 4.05
CA SER A 326 -17.49 15.43 3.04
C SER A 326 -16.25 15.04 2.24
N TYR A 327 -16.35 15.09 0.91
CA TYR A 327 -15.25 14.79 0.01
C TYR A 327 -14.99 15.91 -1.01
N VAL A 328 -13.78 15.90 -1.56
CA VAL A 328 -13.34 16.72 -2.70
C VAL A 328 -12.64 15.80 -3.70
N ILE A 329 -12.84 16.04 -4.99
CA ILE A 329 -12.11 15.38 -6.09
C ILE A 329 -11.46 16.47 -6.94
N ASP A 330 -10.15 16.41 -7.10
CA ASP A 330 -9.36 17.27 -7.98
C ASP A 330 -8.53 16.47 -8.99
N ASP A 331 -8.23 17.08 -10.15
CA ASP A 331 -7.38 16.49 -11.20
C ASP A 331 -5.89 16.83 -11.01
N GLY A 332 -5.51 17.27 -9.80
CA GLY A 332 -4.19 17.81 -9.50
C GLY A 332 -3.97 19.26 -9.95
N SER A 333 -4.86 19.83 -10.79
CA SER A 333 -4.81 21.23 -11.24
C SER A 333 -5.97 22.07 -10.69
N ALA A 334 -7.17 21.49 -10.57
CA ALA A 334 -8.38 22.15 -10.08
C ALA A 334 -9.32 21.15 -9.39
N VAL A 335 -10.14 21.66 -8.46
CA VAL A 335 -11.27 20.90 -7.89
C VAL A 335 -12.33 20.71 -8.97
N VAL A 336 -12.60 19.45 -9.30
CA VAL A 336 -13.57 19.05 -10.34
C VAL A 336 -14.94 18.77 -9.69
N HIS A 337 -14.96 18.08 -8.55
CA HIS A 337 -16.18 17.80 -7.78
C HIS A 337 -15.97 17.97 -6.28
N TYR A 338 -17.04 18.23 -5.55
CA TYR A 338 -17.10 18.15 -4.08
C TYR A 338 -18.51 17.74 -3.65
N GLY A 339 -18.65 17.21 -2.45
CA GLY A 339 -19.96 16.79 -1.93
C GLY A 339 -19.88 16.04 -0.61
N THR A 340 -20.91 15.25 -0.33
CA THR A 340 -20.99 14.32 0.81
C THR A 340 -21.44 12.96 0.32
N THR A 341 -20.94 11.88 0.92
CA THR A 341 -21.46 10.52 0.69
C THR A 341 -22.92 10.39 1.13
N ASP A 342 -23.65 9.42 0.55
CA ASP A 342 -25.01 9.10 1.00
C ASP A 342 -25.02 8.31 2.33
N ALA A 343 -26.19 7.80 2.73
CA ALA A 343 -26.34 7.02 3.97
C ALA A 343 -25.73 5.60 3.91
N GLN A 344 -25.23 5.20 2.74
CA GLN A 344 -24.59 3.92 2.43
C GLN A 344 -23.13 4.12 1.98
N GLY A 345 -22.56 5.30 2.22
CA GLY A 345 -21.17 5.61 1.86
C GLY A 345 -20.93 5.77 0.35
N ASN A 346 -21.97 5.76 -0.50
CA ASN A 346 -21.79 5.90 -1.94
C ASN A 346 -21.35 7.32 -2.31
N LEU A 347 -20.52 7.39 -3.34
CA LEU A 347 -20.13 8.59 -4.08
C LEU A 347 -20.34 8.29 -5.56
N GLU A 348 -21.22 9.04 -6.23
CA GLU A 348 -21.48 8.93 -7.66
C GLU A 348 -21.41 10.30 -8.35
N HIS A 349 -20.60 10.40 -9.42
CA HIS A 349 -20.55 11.57 -10.33
C HIS A 349 -20.35 11.09 -11.77
N GLY A 350 -21.16 11.59 -12.71
CA GLY A 350 -21.05 11.27 -14.13
C GLY A 350 -20.27 12.31 -14.94
N ASP A 351 -20.06 11.99 -16.21
CA ASP A 351 -19.60 12.88 -17.29
C ASP A 351 -18.20 13.50 -17.13
N VAL A 352 -17.32 12.79 -16.40
CA VAL A 352 -15.92 13.19 -16.20
C VAL A 352 -15.02 12.72 -17.35
N PRO A 353 -13.91 13.44 -17.64
CA PRO A 353 -12.83 12.92 -18.47
C PRO A 353 -12.21 11.63 -17.90
N GLY A 354 -11.74 10.74 -18.77
CA GLY A 354 -10.91 9.61 -18.35
C GLY A 354 -9.54 10.09 -17.85
N GLY A 355 -9.05 9.51 -16.75
CA GLY A 355 -7.80 9.88 -16.09
C GLY A 355 -7.76 9.49 -14.62
N ASP A 356 -6.65 9.78 -13.96
CA ASP A 356 -6.46 9.66 -12.51
C ASP A 356 -6.79 10.97 -11.80
N TYR A 357 -7.43 10.88 -10.63
CA TYR A 357 -7.87 12.01 -9.82
C TYR A 357 -7.54 11.82 -8.35
N PHE A 358 -7.41 12.90 -7.59
CA PHE A 358 -7.17 12.88 -6.15
C PHE A 358 -8.48 13.04 -5.39
N LEU A 359 -8.91 11.97 -4.73
CA LEU A 359 -10.09 11.91 -3.87
C LEU A 359 -9.66 12.17 -2.42
N ARG A 360 -10.15 13.27 -1.85
CA ARG A 360 -9.85 13.73 -0.49
C ARG A 360 -11.08 13.56 0.40
N ILE A 361 -10.94 12.84 1.51
CA ILE A 361 -12.01 12.57 2.50
C ILE A 361 -11.38 12.35 3.89
N GLY A 362 -11.98 12.87 4.96
CA GLY A 362 -11.41 12.75 6.33
C GLY A 362 -10.06 13.45 6.55
N GLY A 363 -9.51 14.16 5.55
CA GLY A 363 -8.12 14.66 5.55
C GLY A 363 -7.11 13.70 4.89
N ILE A 364 -7.55 12.50 4.53
CA ILE A 364 -6.82 11.52 3.73
C ILE A 364 -7.00 11.85 2.25
N THR A 365 -5.96 11.57 1.44
CA THR A 365 -5.96 11.77 -0.01
C THR A 365 -5.52 10.48 -0.68
N MET A 366 -6.27 10.01 -1.68
CA MET A 366 -5.96 8.82 -2.47
C MET A 366 -6.14 9.10 -3.97
N THR A 367 -5.35 8.45 -4.82
CA THR A 367 -5.56 8.47 -6.27
C THR A 367 -6.65 7.48 -6.64
N VAL A 368 -7.61 7.91 -7.48
CA VAL A 368 -8.68 7.08 -8.02
C VAL A 368 -8.83 7.29 -9.54
N PRO A 369 -9.02 6.23 -10.33
CA PRO A 369 -9.30 6.35 -11.75
C PRO A 369 -10.78 6.73 -11.99
N ALA A 370 -11.04 7.47 -13.07
CA ALA A 370 -12.39 7.60 -13.62
C ALA A 370 -12.76 6.37 -14.46
N ILE A 371 -13.90 5.75 -14.15
CA ILE A 371 -14.33 4.43 -14.65
C ILE A 371 -15.23 4.60 -15.86
N HIS A 372 -15.06 3.83 -16.94
CA HIS A 372 -15.96 3.94 -18.11
C HIS A 372 -17.39 3.51 -17.75
N LYS A 373 -18.43 4.17 -18.30
CA LYS A 373 -19.84 3.87 -17.96
C LYS A 373 -20.27 2.42 -18.26
N ASP A 374 -19.63 1.77 -19.23
CA ASP A 374 -19.87 0.35 -19.54
C ASP A 374 -19.22 -0.62 -18.52
N GLU A 375 -18.22 -0.17 -17.75
CA GLU A 375 -17.65 -0.93 -16.64
C GLU A 375 -18.53 -0.76 -15.38
N SER A 376 -19.51 -1.65 -15.25
CA SER A 376 -20.43 -1.71 -14.08
C SER A 376 -19.80 -2.07 -12.72
N LEU A 377 -18.46 -1.97 -12.59
CA LEU A 377 -17.72 -2.26 -11.37
C LEU A 377 -17.71 -1.05 -10.43
N ARG A 378 -18.26 -1.22 -9.22
CA ARG A 378 -18.16 -0.25 -8.12
C ARG A 378 -16.99 -0.61 -7.20
N PRO A 379 -15.80 0.02 -7.33
CA PRO A 379 -14.72 -0.16 -6.36
C PRO A 379 -15.15 0.23 -4.94
N LEU A 380 -14.89 -0.68 -4.00
CA LEU A 380 -15.04 -0.45 -2.57
C LEU A 380 -13.76 0.20 -2.04
N LEU A 381 -13.87 1.36 -1.41
CA LEU A 381 -12.76 2.09 -0.82
C LEU A 381 -12.87 2.05 0.70
N ALA A 382 -11.97 1.29 1.34
CA ALA A 382 -11.80 1.30 2.79
C ALA A 382 -10.85 2.43 3.17
N ILE A 383 -11.33 3.40 3.94
CA ILE A 383 -10.58 4.58 4.37
C ILE A 383 -10.05 4.31 5.79
N PRO A 384 -8.72 4.21 6.00
CA PRO A 384 -8.18 4.00 7.34
C PRO A 384 -8.41 5.25 8.19
N ASP A 385 -9.05 5.11 9.35
CA ASP A 385 -9.11 6.14 10.39
C ASP A 385 -9.83 7.45 9.96
N ALA A 386 -11.05 7.31 9.42
CA ALA A 386 -11.86 8.39 8.81
C ALA A 386 -12.74 9.24 9.77
#